data_AF-A0A2T4AQ31-F1
#
_entry.id   AF-A0A2T4AQ31-F1
#
_cell.length_a   1.000
_cell.length_b   1.000
_cell.length_c   1.000
_cell.angle_alpha   90.00
_cell.angle_beta   90.00
_cell.angle_gamma   90.00
#
_symmetry.space_group_name_H-M   'P 1'
#
loop_
_entity.id
_entity.type
_entity.pdbx_description
1 polymer ?
#
loop_
_entity_poly.entity_id
_entity_poly.type
_entity_poly.pdbx_seq_one_letter_code
_entity_poly.pdbx_strand_id
1 'polypeptide(L)'
;MLNASYILMSLLDHVEHCASCNCILNRTKLDNAVKALIKAVPGSEDRISSILVDLGGEDTETQLEQVLADAVAAAGGPLDHIVHSVSNRRGPLVPFSPVDYKTIHGLFVPRFAQLALLGKLAPKYMNAKGTSSIIFTSGHVEDVPMPGLGVLSSVGAAITGMAIGLAVDISPIRVNAVAPGITETPMVIEETGETMASAIYDLASRQSLVGRPGTADEAAEAFVYLMKDTNATGTSVKSSGGSIIRSA
;
A
#
# COMPACT_ATOMS: atom_id res chain seq x y z
N MET A 1 -9.14 8.76 18.65
CA MET A 1 -9.96 7.83 17.86
C MET A 1 -9.06 7.30 16.77
N LEU A 2 -8.69 6.01 16.87
CA LEU A 2 -7.90 5.31 15.88
C LEU A 2 -8.79 5.07 14.66
N ASN A 3 -8.26 5.31 13.46
CA ASN A 3 -9.01 5.26 12.21
C ASN A 3 -8.58 4.03 11.40
N ALA A 4 -9.58 3.29 10.93
CA ALA A 4 -9.46 1.99 10.26
C ALA A 4 -8.83 2.05 8.85
N SER A 5 -8.38 0.90 8.36
CA SER A 5 -7.70 0.70 7.07
C SER A 5 -8.23 -0.54 6.33
N TYR A 6 -8.56 -0.39 5.04
CA TYR A 6 -9.53 -1.13 4.21
C TYR A 6 -8.98 -2.35 3.45
N ILE A 7 -9.79 -3.34 3.03
CA ILE A 7 -9.40 -4.32 1.99
C ILE A 7 -10.38 -4.25 0.81
N LEU A 8 -9.85 -4.03 -0.40
CA LEU A 8 -10.55 -4.05 -1.68
C LEU A 8 -10.00 -5.19 -2.54
N MET A 9 -10.72 -6.30 -2.67
CA MET A 9 -10.27 -7.40 -3.50
C MET A 9 -10.77 -7.18 -4.93
N SER A 10 -9.85 -6.87 -5.85
CA SER A 10 -10.16 -6.68 -7.27
C SER A 10 -9.34 -7.65 -8.11
N LEU A 11 -10.01 -8.48 -8.90
CA LEU A 11 -9.35 -9.19 -9.99
C LEU A 11 -9.06 -8.19 -11.11
N LEU A 12 -7.80 -7.75 -11.22
CA LEU A 12 -7.34 -7.07 -12.44
C LEU A 12 -7.53 -8.03 -13.62
N ASP A 13 -7.91 -7.56 -14.80
CA ASP A 13 -8.34 -8.40 -15.95
C ASP A 13 -7.34 -9.46 -16.44
N HIS A 14 -6.15 -9.54 -15.85
CA HIS A 14 -5.11 -10.52 -16.13
C HIS A 14 -4.64 -11.32 -14.91
N VAL A 15 -5.31 -11.17 -13.76
CA VAL A 15 -4.95 -11.82 -12.50
C VAL A 15 -6.21 -12.43 -11.88
N GLU A 16 -6.34 -13.74 -12.02
CA GLU A 16 -7.55 -14.48 -11.64
C GLU A 16 -7.81 -14.49 -10.12
N HIS A 17 -6.79 -14.29 -9.26
CA HIS A 17 -6.96 -14.19 -7.80
C HIS A 17 -6.04 -13.10 -7.18
N CYS A 18 -6.53 -11.87 -7.07
CA CYS A 18 -5.81 -10.73 -6.47
C CYS A 18 -6.61 -10.09 -5.33
N ALA A 19 -6.00 -10.00 -4.14
CA ALA A 19 -6.51 -9.23 -3.01
C ALA A 19 -5.71 -7.94 -2.84
N SER A 20 -6.36 -6.78 -2.85
CA SER A 20 -5.72 -5.50 -2.55
C SER A 20 -6.22 -4.95 -1.21
N CYS A 21 -5.33 -4.38 -0.42
CA CYS A 21 -5.61 -3.83 0.89
C CYS A 21 -5.45 -2.31 0.84
N ASN A 22 -6.53 -1.53 0.78
CA ASN A 22 -6.52 -0.08 0.56
C ASN A 22 -7.06 0.69 1.76
N CYS A 23 -6.47 1.80 2.18
CA CYS A 23 -7.05 2.65 3.24
C CYS A 23 -8.38 3.32 2.86
N ILE A 24 -9.52 2.72 3.21
CA ILE A 24 -10.86 3.25 2.89
C ILE A 24 -11.72 3.58 4.12
N LEU A 25 -11.48 4.75 4.72
CA LEU A 25 -11.98 5.29 6.01
C LEU A 25 -13.46 5.10 6.45
N ASN A 26 -14.37 4.55 5.61
CA ASN A 26 -15.70 4.09 6.03
C ASN A 26 -16.38 3.23 4.95
N ARG A 27 -17.47 2.55 5.35
CA ARG A 27 -18.27 1.68 4.47
C ARG A 27 -18.74 2.38 3.19
N THR A 28 -19.18 3.63 3.28
CA THR A 28 -19.67 4.40 2.12
C THR A 28 -18.57 4.61 1.08
N LYS A 29 -17.34 4.92 1.50
CA LYS A 29 -16.20 5.06 0.60
C LYS A 29 -15.83 3.72 -0.05
N LEU A 30 -15.93 2.62 0.70
CA LEU A 30 -15.67 1.28 0.18
C LEU A 30 -16.69 0.91 -0.91
N ASP A 31 -17.97 1.13 -0.64
CA ASP A 31 -19.03 0.86 -1.60
C ASP A 31 -18.88 1.73 -2.86
N ASN A 32 -18.44 2.99 -2.71
CA ASN A 32 -18.17 3.87 -3.85
C ASN A 32 -16.94 3.43 -4.67
N ALA A 33 -15.88 2.96 -4.01
CA ALA A 33 -14.70 2.42 -4.69
C ALA A 33 -15.06 1.15 -5.49
N VAL A 34 -15.85 0.24 -4.92
CA VAL A 34 -16.36 -0.96 -5.61
C VAL A 34 -17.18 -0.56 -6.83
N LYS A 35 -18.11 0.39 -6.69
CA LYS A 35 -18.91 0.91 -7.83
C LYS A 35 -18.03 1.51 -8.91
N ALA A 36 -16.99 2.25 -8.54
CA ALA A 36 -16.06 2.84 -9.50
C ALA A 36 -15.28 1.78 -10.26
N LEU A 37 -14.82 0.72 -9.58
CA LEU A 37 -14.13 -0.41 -10.21
C LEU A 37 -15.03 -1.18 -11.18
N ILE A 38 -16.24 -1.55 -10.74
CA ILE A 38 -17.22 -2.22 -11.61
C ILE A 38 -17.54 -1.38 -12.84
N LYS A 39 -17.65 -0.05 -12.68
CA LYS A 39 -17.86 0.87 -13.79
C LYS A 39 -16.65 0.93 -14.73
N ALA A 40 -15.44 0.88 -14.20
CA ALA A 40 -14.20 0.91 -14.99
C ALA A 40 -13.98 -0.39 -15.77
N VAL A 41 -14.44 -1.53 -15.22
CA VAL A 41 -14.33 -2.86 -15.82
C VAL A 41 -15.72 -3.52 -15.87
N PRO A 42 -16.58 -3.18 -16.85
CA PRO A 42 -17.91 -3.79 -16.96
C PRO A 42 -17.85 -5.33 -17.04
N GLY A 43 -18.70 -6.04 -16.30
CA GLY A 43 -18.65 -7.51 -16.22
C GLY A 43 -17.69 -8.07 -15.15
N SER A 44 -17.20 -7.22 -14.25
CA SER A 44 -16.35 -7.62 -13.10
C SER A 44 -17.13 -7.77 -11.79
N GLU A 45 -18.46 -7.70 -11.81
CA GLU A 45 -19.31 -7.73 -10.61
C GLU A 45 -19.05 -8.96 -9.75
N ASP A 46 -18.98 -10.14 -10.37
CA ASP A 46 -18.73 -11.41 -9.67
C ASP A 46 -17.25 -11.59 -9.28
N ARG A 47 -16.38 -10.70 -9.77
CA ARG A 47 -14.92 -10.71 -9.59
C ARG A 47 -14.43 -9.68 -8.58
N ILE A 48 -15.32 -8.85 -8.04
CA ILE A 48 -14.96 -7.80 -7.07
C ILE A 48 -15.68 -8.10 -5.77
N SER A 49 -14.89 -8.27 -4.70
CA SER A 49 -15.39 -8.37 -3.35
C SER A 49 -14.74 -7.32 -2.46
N SER A 50 -15.45 -6.92 -1.41
CA SER A 50 -14.98 -5.86 -0.51
C SER A 50 -15.18 -6.26 0.93
N ILE A 51 -14.14 -6.13 1.74
CA ILE A 51 -14.15 -6.53 3.14
C ILE A 51 -13.73 -5.33 3.98
N LEU A 52 -14.56 -5.02 4.97
CA LEU A 52 -14.31 -3.92 5.90
C LEU A 52 -13.42 -4.45 7.04
N VAL A 53 -12.26 -3.85 7.26
CA VAL A 53 -11.32 -4.27 8.31
C VAL A 53 -10.69 -3.05 9.00
N ASP A 54 -10.26 -3.21 10.24
CA ASP A 54 -9.43 -2.23 10.96
C ASP A 54 -8.10 -2.90 11.34
N LEU A 55 -7.00 -2.31 10.89
CA LEU A 55 -5.64 -2.80 11.13
C LEU A 55 -4.84 -1.85 12.03
N GLY A 56 -5.50 -0.90 12.69
CA GLY A 56 -4.87 0.07 13.59
C GLY A 56 -4.78 -0.40 15.05
N GLY A 57 -5.46 -1.48 15.41
CA GLY A 57 -5.61 -1.98 16.78
C GLY A 57 -4.66 -3.11 17.17
N GLU A 58 -4.70 -3.51 18.45
CA GLU A 58 -3.95 -4.67 18.95
C GLU A 58 -4.49 -6.00 18.40
N ASP A 59 -5.72 -6.02 17.88
CA ASP A 59 -6.37 -7.15 17.22
C ASP A 59 -5.98 -7.30 15.73
N THR A 60 -5.03 -6.50 15.23
CA THR A 60 -4.57 -6.51 13.83
C THR A 60 -4.26 -7.91 13.30
N GLU A 61 -3.67 -8.79 14.10
CA GLU A 61 -3.37 -10.17 13.68
C GLU A 61 -4.64 -10.96 13.36
N THR A 62 -5.61 -10.96 14.27
CA THR A 62 -6.89 -11.65 14.10
C THR A 62 -7.68 -11.06 12.93
N GLN A 63 -7.66 -9.72 12.80
CA GLN A 63 -8.32 -9.02 11.69
C GLN A 63 -7.69 -9.39 10.34
N LEU A 64 -6.36 -9.44 10.25
CA LEU A 64 -5.67 -9.89 9.03
C LEU A 64 -6.00 -11.33 8.68
N GLU A 65 -5.97 -12.24 9.67
CA GLU A 65 -6.26 -13.66 9.43
C GLU A 65 -7.70 -13.86 8.93
N GLN A 66 -8.66 -13.15 9.54
CA GLN A 66 -10.06 -13.18 9.11
C GLN A 66 -10.23 -12.69 7.66
N VAL A 67 -9.61 -11.56 7.31
CA VAL A 67 -9.77 -11.05 5.94
C VAL A 67 -9.10 -11.96 4.91
N LEU A 68 -7.95 -12.56 5.22
CA LEU A 68 -7.33 -13.53 4.32
C LEU A 68 -8.23 -14.76 4.11
N ALA A 69 -8.89 -15.24 5.17
CA ALA A 69 -9.86 -16.33 5.07
C ALA A 69 -11.07 -15.95 4.21
N ASP A 70 -11.64 -14.77 4.44
CA ASP A 70 -12.78 -14.25 3.69
C ASP A 70 -12.42 -14.01 2.21
N ALA A 71 -11.21 -13.54 1.94
CA ALA A 71 -10.70 -13.35 0.58
C ALA A 71 -10.56 -14.69 -0.17
N VAL A 72 -10.03 -15.72 0.48
CA VAL A 72 -9.98 -17.09 -0.08
C VAL A 72 -11.38 -17.64 -0.33
N ALA A 73 -12.32 -17.43 0.59
CA ALA A 73 -13.69 -17.87 0.41
C ALA A 73 -14.37 -17.16 -0.78
N ALA A 74 -14.16 -15.85 -0.93
CA ALA A 74 -14.69 -15.08 -2.06
C ALA A 74 -14.03 -15.45 -3.40
N ALA A 75 -12.74 -15.79 -3.39
CA ALA A 75 -11.99 -16.24 -4.56
C ALA A 75 -12.35 -17.68 -4.99
N GLY A 76 -12.97 -18.47 -4.10
CA GLY A 76 -13.20 -19.90 -4.32
C GLY A 76 -11.91 -20.74 -4.24
N GLY A 77 -10.84 -20.20 -3.66
CA GLY A 77 -9.54 -20.86 -3.59
C GLY A 77 -8.40 -19.97 -3.08
N PRO A 78 -7.18 -20.51 -2.95
CA PRO A 78 -6.01 -19.75 -2.51
C PRO A 78 -5.69 -18.59 -3.44
N LEU A 79 -5.17 -17.50 -2.87
CA LEU A 79 -4.83 -16.28 -3.58
C LEU A 79 -3.52 -16.41 -4.37
N ASP A 80 -3.42 -15.73 -5.51
CA ASP A 80 -2.17 -15.64 -6.28
C ASP A 80 -1.39 -14.37 -5.91
N HIS A 81 -2.08 -13.24 -5.72
CA HIS A 81 -1.43 -11.97 -5.43
C HIS A 81 -2.09 -11.23 -4.26
N ILE A 82 -1.26 -10.63 -3.41
CA ILE A 82 -1.67 -9.72 -2.35
C ILE A 82 -0.98 -8.39 -2.54
N VAL A 83 -1.75 -7.31 -2.58
CA VAL A 83 -1.24 -5.94 -2.53
C VAL A 83 -1.57 -5.35 -1.16
N HIS A 84 -0.56 -4.87 -0.44
CA HIS A 84 -0.75 -4.15 0.81
C HIS A 84 -0.49 -2.66 0.57
N SER A 85 -1.57 -1.88 0.51
CA SER A 85 -1.59 -0.43 0.32
C SER A 85 -2.17 0.29 1.53
N VAL A 86 -2.02 -0.31 2.71
CA VAL A 86 -2.50 0.28 3.95
C VAL A 86 -1.46 1.21 4.55
N SER A 87 -1.84 2.48 4.67
CA SER A 87 -1.12 3.48 5.42
C SER A 87 -2.06 4.20 6.39
N ASN A 88 -1.72 4.21 7.67
CA ASN A 88 -2.35 5.11 8.64
C ASN A 88 -2.14 6.56 8.19
N ARG A 89 -2.95 7.51 8.64
CA ARG A 89 -2.72 8.95 8.36
C ARG A 89 -1.25 9.34 8.53
N ARG A 90 -0.76 10.26 7.68
CA ARG A 90 0.63 10.77 7.66
C ARG A 90 1.17 11.18 9.04
N GLY A 91 0.29 11.46 10.01
CA GLY A 91 0.65 11.99 11.31
C GLY A 91 1.03 13.47 11.23
N PRO A 92 1.17 14.16 12.36
CA PRO A 92 1.66 15.54 12.36
C PRO A 92 3.11 15.60 11.86
N LEU A 93 3.47 16.70 11.18
CA LEU A 93 4.87 17.06 10.96
C LEU A 93 5.44 17.50 12.31
N VAL A 94 6.40 16.73 12.85
CA VAL A 94 7.00 17.02 14.16
C VAL A 94 8.50 17.16 13.97
N PRO A 95 9.14 18.30 14.35
CA PRO A 95 10.59 18.38 14.40
C PRO A 95 11.16 17.20 15.17
N PHE A 96 12.34 16.70 14.80
CA PHE A 96 12.81 15.43 15.36
C PHE A 96 13.11 15.52 16.88
N SER A 97 13.58 16.66 17.37
CA SER A 97 13.96 16.85 18.79
C SER A 97 12.84 16.54 19.79
N PRO A 98 11.57 16.95 19.60
CA PRO A 98 10.46 16.60 20.49
C PRO A 98 9.78 15.26 20.22
N VAL A 99 10.27 14.41 19.30
CA VAL A 99 9.65 13.11 19.03
C VAL A 99 9.76 12.21 20.27
N ASP A 100 8.62 11.72 20.76
CA ASP A 100 8.53 10.84 21.90
C ASP A 100 8.18 9.39 21.52
N TYR A 101 8.28 8.48 22.49
CA TYR A 101 7.94 7.07 22.31
C TYR A 101 6.53 6.86 21.77
N LYS A 102 5.56 7.65 22.25
CA LYS A 102 4.16 7.55 21.82
C LYS A 102 3.99 7.88 20.34
N THR A 103 4.69 8.90 19.86
CA THR A 103 4.71 9.31 18.46
C THR A 103 5.36 8.24 17.58
N ILE A 104 6.52 7.72 18.00
CA ILE A 104 7.21 6.62 17.30
C ILE A 104 6.29 5.40 17.22
N HIS A 105 5.71 5.00 18.35
CA HIS A 105 4.83 3.85 18.43
C HIS A 105 3.60 4.03 17.53
N GLY A 106 2.92 5.18 17.59
CA GLY A 106 1.71 5.43 16.79
C GLY A 106 1.94 5.50 15.28
N LEU A 107 3.12 5.95 14.83
CA LEU A 107 3.44 6.09 13.41
C LEU A 107 4.10 4.85 12.82
N PHE A 108 4.99 4.19 13.57
CA PHE A 108 5.81 3.10 13.08
C PHE A 108 5.18 1.73 13.33
N VAL A 109 4.78 1.45 14.58
CA VAL A 109 4.46 0.09 15.03
C VAL A 109 3.28 -0.53 14.27
N PRO A 110 2.12 0.13 14.08
CA PRO A 110 1.02 -0.52 13.37
C PRO A 110 1.39 -0.82 11.92
N ARG A 111 2.07 0.10 11.23
CA ARG A 111 2.50 -0.11 9.84
C ARG A 111 3.47 -1.27 9.73
N PHE A 112 4.48 -1.32 10.60
CA PHE A 112 5.45 -2.41 10.61
C PHE A 112 4.82 -3.76 10.98
N ALA A 113 3.98 -3.78 12.03
CA ALA A 113 3.32 -4.97 12.51
C ALA A 113 2.44 -5.61 11.43
N GLN A 114 1.68 -4.81 10.68
CA GLN A 114 0.86 -5.32 9.57
C GLN A 114 1.69 -6.08 8.53
N LEU A 115 2.86 -5.57 8.14
CA LEU A 115 3.73 -6.23 7.14
C LEU A 115 4.28 -7.55 7.67
N ALA A 116 4.76 -7.55 8.92
CA ALA A 116 5.31 -8.74 9.56
C ALA A 116 4.22 -9.82 9.74
N LEU A 117 3.04 -9.42 10.20
CA LEU A 117 1.89 -10.30 10.36
C LEU A 117 1.38 -10.83 9.02
N LEU A 118 1.42 -10.02 7.95
CA LEU A 118 1.09 -10.51 6.61
C LEU A 118 2.10 -11.59 6.17
N GLY A 119 3.40 -11.39 6.41
CA GLY A 119 4.42 -12.42 6.16
C GLY A 119 4.18 -13.72 6.94
N LYS A 120 3.70 -13.62 8.18
CA LYS A 120 3.32 -14.77 9.02
C LYS A 120 2.09 -15.52 8.49
N LEU A 121 1.06 -14.79 8.07
CA LEU A 121 -0.27 -15.34 7.81
C LEU A 121 -0.50 -15.71 6.35
N ALA A 122 -0.11 -14.83 5.41
CA ALA A 122 -0.42 -14.95 3.99
C ALA A 122 -0.01 -16.30 3.35
N PRO A 123 1.14 -16.93 3.68
CA PRO A 123 1.51 -18.21 3.08
C PRO A 123 0.48 -19.33 3.26
N LYS A 124 -0.37 -19.28 4.30
CA LYS A 124 -1.45 -20.25 4.52
C LYS A 124 -2.63 -20.08 3.54
N TYR A 125 -2.78 -18.89 2.98
CA TYR A 125 -3.93 -18.46 2.16
C TYR A 125 -3.57 -18.24 0.69
N MET A 126 -2.31 -18.44 0.32
CA MET A 126 -1.79 -18.22 -1.02
C MET A 126 -1.34 -19.51 -1.69
N ASN A 127 -1.34 -19.52 -3.02
CA ASN A 127 -0.66 -20.56 -3.78
C ASN A 127 0.85 -20.44 -3.56
N ALA A 128 1.49 -21.48 -3.01
CA ALA A 128 2.93 -21.53 -2.78
C ALA A 128 3.72 -21.83 -4.07
N LYS A 129 3.77 -20.86 -5.00
CA LYS A 129 4.45 -20.95 -6.30
C LYS A 129 5.16 -19.64 -6.65
N GLY A 130 6.20 -19.72 -7.49
CA GLY A 130 6.99 -18.57 -7.95
C GLY A 130 6.20 -17.52 -8.75
N THR A 131 5.00 -17.85 -9.22
CA THR A 131 4.13 -16.89 -9.89
C THR A 131 3.32 -16.04 -8.90
N SER A 132 3.19 -16.47 -7.64
CA SER A 132 2.46 -15.75 -6.60
C SER A 132 3.31 -14.62 -6.00
N SER A 133 2.67 -13.52 -5.56
CA SER A 133 3.42 -12.39 -4.99
C SER A 133 2.67 -11.61 -3.92
N ILE A 134 3.42 -11.14 -2.91
CA ILE A 134 3.01 -10.07 -2.01
C ILE A 134 3.72 -8.77 -2.45
N ILE A 135 2.98 -7.68 -2.58
CA ILE A 135 3.53 -6.38 -2.98
C ILE A 135 3.13 -5.34 -1.93
N PHE A 136 4.12 -4.78 -1.25
CA PHE A 136 3.91 -3.70 -0.28
C PHE A 136 3.93 -2.34 -0.96
N THR A 137 3.14 -1.40 -0.45
CA THR A 137 3.23 0.01 -0.81
C THR A 137 4.13 0.73 0.19
N SER A 138 5.29 1.15 -0.28
CA SER A 138 6.21 2.05 0.41
C SER A 138 5.85 3.51 0.10
N GLY A 139 6.78 4.44 0.33
CA GLY A 139 6.64 5.84 -0.04
C GLY A 139 7.81 6.32 -0.90
N HIS A 140 7.81 7.61 -1.20
CA HIS A 140 8.97 8.32 -1.75
C HIS A 140 9.80 9.01 -0.66
N VAL A 141 9.23 9.10 0.55
CA VAL A 141 9.75 9.92 1.66
C VAL A 141 11.02 9.34 2.26
N GLU A 142 11.28 8.04 2.09
CA GLU A 142 12.55 7.41 2.47
C GLU A 142 13.76 7.90 1.66
N ASP A 143 13.55 8.29 0.39
CA ASP A 143 14.64 8.69 -0.51
C ASP A 143 14.92 10.19 -0.45
N VAL A 144 13.88 11.01 -0.23
CA VAL A 144 13.96 12.47 -0.18
C VAL A 144 13.22 12.98 1.06
N PRO A 145 13.79 12.78 2.27
CA PRO A 145 13.12 13.16 3.50
C PRO A 145 13.05 14.68 3.64
N MET A 146 11.89 15.18 4.06
CA MET A 146 11.74 16.58 4.47
C MET A 146 11.96 16.71 5.99
N PRO A 147 12.42 17.88 6.48
CA PRO A 147 12.49 18.15 7.91
C PRO A 147 11.17 17.81 8.63
N GLY A 148 11.28 17.07 9.73
CA GLY A 148 10.13 16.64 10.53
C GLY A 148 9.41 15.37 10.08
N LEU A 149 9.93 14.68 9.05
CA LEU A 149 9.42 13.38 8.59
C LEU A 149 10.32 12.18 8.95
N GLY A 150 11.31 12.34 9.83
CA GLY A 150 12.31 11.30 10.10
C GLY A 150 11.71 9.93 10.48
N VAL A 151 10.71 9.91 11.36
CA VAL A 151 10.01 8.66 11.76
C VAL A 151 9.21 8.07 10.60
N LEU A 152 8.55 8.91 9.79
CA LEU A 152 7.79 8.41 8.64
C LEU A 152 8.73 7.90 7.52
N SER A 153 9.88 8.55 7.35
CA SER A 153 10.90 8.15 6.37
C SER A 153 11.48 6.77 6.71
N SER A 154 11.67 6.47 8.00
CA SER A 154 12.16 5.15 8.42
C SER A 154 11.15 4.03 8.17
N VAL A 155 9.84 4.33 8.12
CA VAL A 155 8.82 3.35 7.76
C VAL A 155 9.01 2.87 6.32
N GLY A 156 9.29 3.77 5.37
CA GLY A 156 9.52 3.38 3.96
C GLY A 156 10.74 2.46 3.81
N ALA A 157 11.83 2.77 4.51
CA ALA A 157 13.00 1.91 4.57
C ALA A 157 12.68 0.54 5.21
N ALA A 158 11.88 0.52 6.29
CA ALA A 158 11.45 -0.71 6.93
C ALA A 158 10.57 -1.60 6.03
N ILE A 159 9.70 -0.99 5.20
CA ILE A 159 8.88 -1.71 4.21
C ILE A 159 9.78 -2.40 3.19
N THR A 160 10.78 -1.69 2.65
CA THR A 160 11.72 -2.27 1.68
C THR A 160 12.54 -3.40 2.31
N GLY A 161 13.04 -3.20 3.55
CA GLY A 161 13.74 -4.25 4.28
C GLY A 161 12.87 -5.49 4.56
N MET A 162 11.59 -5.28 4.90
CA MET A 162 10.63 -6.35 5.09
C MET A 162 10.37 -7.14 3.81
N ALA A 163 10.26 -6.45 2.66
CA ALA A 163 10.09 -7.13 1.37
C ALA A 163 11.26 -8.07 1.08
N ILE A 164 12.50 -7.63 1.32
CA ILE A 164 13.71 -8.44 1.12
C ILE A 164 13.74 -9.65 2.06
N GLY A 165 13.48 -9.44 3.36
CA GLY A 165 13.49 -10.53 4.33
C GLY A 165 12.44 -11.58 4.02
N LEU A 166 11.20 -11.15 3.79
CA LEU A 166 10.10 -12.08 3.48
C LEU A 166 10.29 -12.79 2.14
N ALA A 167 10.88 -12.15 1.13
CA ALA A 167 11.19 -12.81 -0.14
C ALA A 167 12.06 -14.06 0.04
N VAL A 168 12.92 -14.08 1.07
CA VAL A 168 13.71 -15.25 1.46
C VAL A 168 12.87 -16.21 2.31
N ASP A 169 12.24 -15.69 3.35
CA ASP A 169 11.57 -16.51 4.38
C ASP A 169 10.34 -17.27 3.89
N ILE A 170 9.59 -16.71 2.92
CA ILE A 170 8.35 -17.30 2.41
C ILE A 170 8.43 -17.78 0.96
N SER A 171 9.65 -17.99 0.45
CA SER A 171 9.89 -18.65 -0.83
C SER A 171 9.09 -19.97 -0.93
N PRO A 172 8.44 -20.26 -2.07
CA PRO A 172 8.61 -19.63 -3.38
C PRO A 172 7.71 -18.42 -3.66
N ILE A 173 6.94 -17.93 -2.68
CA ILE A 173 6.12 -16.71 -2.86
C ILE A 173 7.06 -15.51 -2.97
N ARG A 174 6.90 -14.69 -4.01
CA ARG A 174 7.72 -13.49 -4.20
C ARG A 174 7.22 -12.36 -3.31
N VAL A 175 8.13 -11.52 -2.83
CA VAL A 175 7.76 -10.33 -2.06
C VAL A 175 8.49 -9.12 -2.60
N ASN A 176 7.77 -8.06 -2.91
CA ASN A 176 8.31 -6.83 -3.48
C ASN A 176 7.67 -5.60 -2.84
N ALA A 177 8.17 -4.42 -3.20
CA ALA A 177 7.57 -3.14 -2.85
C ALA A 177 7.39 -2.24 -4.08
N VAL A 178 6.39 -1.37 -4.03
CA VAL A 178 6.26 -0.21 -4.91
C VAL A 178 6.41 1.03 -4.05
N ALA A 179 7.22 1.97 -4.50
CA ALA A 179 7.46 3.28 -3.89
C ALA A 179 6.91 4.37 -4.83
N PRO A 180 5.61 4.73 -4.71
CA PRO A 180 5.04 5.82 -5.48
C PRO A 180 5.62 7.17 -5.04
N GLY A 181 5.74 8.09 -5.99
CA GLY A 181 5.95 9.51 -5.74
C GLY A 181 4.72 10.17 -5.12
N ILE A 182 4.69 11.51 -5.18
CA ILE A 182 3.45 12.23 -4.86
C ILE A 182 2.43 11.92 -5.96
N THR A 183 1.36 11.25 -5.56
CA THR A 183 0.26 10.83 -6.42
C THR A 183 -0.99 11.63 -6.10
N GLU A 184 -1.66 12.13 -7.13
CA GLU A 184 -2.97 12.77 -6.98
C GLU A 184 -4.00 11.73 -6.55
N THR A 185 -4.43 11.84 -5.29
CA THR A 185 -5.46 10.96 -4.73
C THR A 185 -6.43 11.78 -3.88
N PRO A 186 -7.71 11.36 -3.77
CA PRO A 186 -8.66 12.00 -2.87
C PRO A 186 -8.15 12.10 -1.41
N MET A 187 -7.34 11.13 -0.99
CA MET A 187 -6.76 11.08 0.35
C MET A 187 -5.93 12.32 0.70
N VAL A 188 -5.14 12.86 -0.24
CA VAL A 188 -4.29 14.04 0.03
C VAL A 188 -5.14 15.26 0.37
N ILE A 189 -6.23 15.48 -0.38
CA ILE A 189 -7.17 16.58 -0.13
C ILE A 189 -7.90 16.37 1.19
N GLU A 190 -8.34 15.15 1.49
CA GLU A 190 -9.04 14.84 2.74
C GLU A 190 -8.17 15.01 3.99
N GLU A 191 -6.86 14.73 3.89
CA GLU A 191 -5.94 14.86 5.02
C GLU A 191 -5.42 16.28 5.22
N THR A 192 -5.30 17.06 4.15
CA THR A 192 -4.59 18.34 4.19
C THR A 192 -5.44 19.56 3.87
N GLY A 193 -6.64 19.35 3.31
CA GLY A 193 -7.49 20.41 2.74
C GLY A 193 -7.01 20.85 1.36
N GLU A 194 -7.89 21.50 0.60
CA GLU A 194 -7.62 21.87 -0.81
C GLU A 194 -6.38 22.77 -0.98
N THR A 195 -6.23 23.78 -0.12
CA THR A 195 -5.11 24.73 -0.22
C THR A 195 -3.75 24.04 -0.05
N MET A 196 -3.63 23.16 0.94
CA MET A 196 -2.37 22.45 1.18
C MET A 196 -2.14 21.36 0.14
N ALA A 197 -3.20 20.65 -0.30
CA ALA A 197 -3.10 19.67 -1.37
C ALA A 197 -2.57 20.31 -2.67
N SER A 198 -3.09 21.47 -3.05
CA SER A 198 -2.60 22.24 -4.20
C SER A 198 -1.10 22.57 -4.06
N ALA A 199 -0.67 23.06 -2.89
CA ALA A 199 0.74 23.35 -2.64
C ALA A 199 1.63 22.10 -2.70
N ILE A 200 1.14 20.94 -2.24
CA ILE A 200 1.81 19.64 -2.35
C ILE A 200 1.96 19.24 -3.82
N TYR A 201 0.92 19.40 -4.63
CA TYR A 201 0.97 19.06 -6.06
C TYR A 201 1.86 20.01 -6.86
N ASP A 202 1.87 21.30 -6.54
CA ASP A 202 2.80 22.26 -7.13
C ASP A 202 4.25 21.95 -6.77
N LEU A 203 4.51 21.51 -5.54
CA LEU A 203 5.82 21.03 -5.13
C LEU A 203 6.20 19.77 -5.91
N ALA A 204 5.28 18.81 -6.02
CA ALA A 204 5.48 17.58 -6.78
C ALA A 204 5.85 17.86 -8.24
N SER A 205 5.12 18.75 -8.91
CA SER A 205 5.41 19.17 -10.29
C SER A 205 6.81 19.76 -10.44
N ARG A 206 7.24 20.56 -9.45
CA ARG A 206 8.58 21.17 -9.44
C ARG A 206 9.70 20.19 -9.10
N GLN A 207 9.42 19.10 -8.38
CA GLN A 207 10.41 18.07 -8.05
C GLN A 207 10.48 16.97 -9.11
N SER A 208 9.37 16.66 -9.76
CA SER A 208 9.24 15.64 -10.80
C SER A 208 9.98 16.04 -12.08
N LEU A 209 10.70 15.11 -12.70
CA LEU A 209 11.31 15.31 -14.03
C LEU A 209 10.27 15.25 -15.15
N VAL A 210 9.14 14.58 -14.91
CA VAL A 210 7.99 14.58 -15.85
C VAL A 210 7.09 15.80 -15.68
N GLY A 211 7.41 16.71 -14.73
CA GLY A 211 6.78 18.03 -14.61
C GLY A 211 5.39 18.07 -13.98
N ARG A 212 4.94 16.96 -13.39
CA ARG A 212 3.63 16.83 -12.71
C ARG A 212 3.67 15.76 -11.61
N PRO A 213 2.71 15.76 -10.65
CA PRO A 213 2.46 14.58 -9.82
C PRO A 213 2.02 13.37 -10.66
N GLY A 214 2.18 12.17 -10.08
CA GLY A 214 1.69 10.94 -10.68
C GLY A 214 0.19 10.77 -10.50
N THR A 215 -0.43 9.90 -11.28
CA THR A 215 -1.82 9.47 -11.08
C THR A 215 -1.90 8.10 -10.39
N ALA A 216 -3.06 7.76 -9.82
CA ALA A 216 -3.28 6.44 -9.22
C ALA A 216 -3.11 5.30 -10.25
N ASP A 217 -3.54 5.53 -11.49
CA ASP A 217 -3.40 4.57 -12.59
C ASP A 217 -1.93 4.34 -12.95
N GLU A 218 -1.12 5.40 -13.00
CA GLU A 218 0.33 5.28 -13.25
C GLU A 218 1.06 4.56 -12.11
N ALA A 219 0.61 4.72 -10.87
CA ALA A 219 1.12 3.93 -9.75
C ALA A 219 0.70 2.45 -9.87
N ALA A 220 -0.53 2.17 -10.29
CA ALA A 220 -1.06 0.82 -10.45
C ALA A 220 -0.25 -0.04 -11.43
N GLU A 221 0.26 0.56 -12.52
CA GLU A 221 1.11 -0.13 -13.50
C GLU A 221 2.36 -0.78 -12.86
N ALA A 222 2.95 -0.16 -11.82
CA ALA A 222 4.09 -0.74 -11.11
C ALA A 222 3.73 -2.00 -10.32
N PHE A 223 2.50 -2.06 -9.76
CA PHE A 223 2.01 -3.28 -9.11
C PHE A 223 1.75 -4.38 -10.13
N VAL A 224 1.10 -4.06 -11.26
CA VAL A 224 0.86 -5.00 -12.35
C VAL A 224 2.17 -5.57 -12.89
N TYR A 225 3.19 -4.72 -13.07
CA TYR A 225 4.54 -5.15 -13.44
C TYR A 225 5.07 -6.22 -12.47
N LEU A 226 5.05 -5.95 -11.15
CA LEU A 226 5.57 -6.89 -10.15
C LEU A 226 4.72 -8.16 -10.00
N MET A 227 3.42 -8.12 -10.32
CA MET A 227 2.59 -9.32 -10.40
C MET A 227 3.02 -10.20 -11.59
N LYS A 228 3.28 -9.59 -12.75
CA LYS A 228 3.57 -10.30 -14.01
C LYS A 228 5.03 -10.73 -14.17
N ASP A 229 5.98 -9.97 -13.62
CA ASP A 229 7.40 -10.31 -13.64
C ASP A 229 7.69 -11.37 -12.58
N THR A 230 7.56 -12.64 -12.97
CA THR A 230 7.80 -13.81 -12.12
C THR A 230 9.26 -14.00 -11.74
N ASN A 231 10.17 -13.18 -12.27
CA ASN A 231 11.59 -13.17 -11.92
C ASN A 231 11.92 -12.07 -10.88
N ALA A 232 11.01 -11.13 -10.60
CA ALA A 232 11.21 -10.06 -9.64
C ALA A 232 10.82 -10.49 -8.21
N THR A 233 11.79 -10.55 -7.29
CA THR A 233 11.57 -10.77 -5.85
C THR A 233 12.58 -9.99 -5.03
N GLY A 234 12.20 -9.52 -3.85
CA GLY A 234 13.02 -8.70 -2.97
C GLY A 234 13.36 -7.31 -3.53
N THR A 235 12.62 -6.82 -4.53
CA THR A 235 12.89 -5.53 -5.16
C THR A 235 11.90 -4.44 -4.74
N SER A 236 12.29 -3.18 -4.95
CA SER A 236 11.44 -2.01 -4.78
C SER A 236 11.39 -1.19 -6.07
N VAL A 237 10.19 -1.00 -6.63
CA VAL A 237 9.98 -0.24 -7.87
C VAL A 237 9.55 1.18 -7.53
N LYS A 238 10.29 2.17 -8.06
CA LYS A 238 10.03 3.59 -7.85
C LYS A 238 9.19 4.16 -8.99
N SER A 239 7.93 4.52 -8.71
CA SER A 239 7.04 5.19 -9.67
C SER A 239 6.82 6.64 -9.24
N SER A 240 7.81 7.50 -9.49
CA SER A 240 7.89 8.84 -8.89
C SER A 240 8.14 9.98 -9.89
N GLY A 241 8.06 9.70 -11.19
CA GLY A 241 8.32 10.73 -12.21
C GLY A 241 9.75 11.28 -12.17
N GLY A 242 10.69 10.54 -11.57
CA GLY A 242 12.09 10.97 -11.41
C GLY A 242 12.34 11.97 -10.28
N SER A 243 11.38 12.20 -9.38
CA SER A 243 11.52 13.17 -8.28
C SER A 243 12.70 12.90 -7.33
N ILE A 244 13.19 11.65 -7.30
CA ILE A 244 14.28 11.19 -6.44
C ILE A 244 15.66 11.65 -6.95
N ILE A 245 15.82 11.81 -8.26
CA ILE A 245 17.12 12.00 -8.90
C ILE A 245 17.31 13.42 -9.46
N ARG A 246 16.34 14.30 -9.23
CA ARG A 246 16.45 15.70 -9.62
C ARG A 246 17.42 16.40 -8.67
N SER A 247 18.62 16.73 -9.16
CA SER A 247 19.54 17.62 -8.46
C SER A 247 18.90 18.99 -8.33
N ALA A 248 18.89 19.54 -7.12
CA ALA A 248 18.46 20.91 -6.85
C ALA A 248 19.26 21.94 -7.66
#